data_AF-A0A2P2FGF3-F1
#
_entry.id   AF-A0A2P2FGF3-F1
#
_cell.length_a   1.000
_cell.length_b   1.000
_cell.length_c   1.000
_cell.angle_alpha   90.00
_cell.angle_beta   90.00
_cell.angle_gamma   90.00
#
_symmetry.space_group_name_H-M   'P 1'
#
loop_
_entity.id
_entity.type
_entity.pdbx_description
1 polymer ?
#
loop_
_entity_poly.entity_id
_entity_poly.type
_entity_poly.pdbx_seq_one_letter_code
_entity_poly.pdbx_strand_id
1 'polypeptide(L)'
;MNREGDYVQTGEHRPLQAAGFAVFTVDHRGTPGHGVDFDVLAEMDGLEIDDIVAAATYLAGLPEIDDARISVLGTSRGGYTALSALVREPSCWHCAVLITGLYDPTLLVAAERTAPGPSCPPIPNSSRRTSRPGFSPRNGDR
;
A
#
# COMPACT_ATOMS: atom_id res chain seq x y z
N MET A 1 5.84 12.26 -3.52
CA MET A 1 6.45 13.55 -3.16
C MET A 1 7.59 13.88 -4.12
N ASN A 2 7.75 15.14 -4.56
CA ASN A 2 8.95 15.56 -5.29
C ASN A 2 10.13 15.69 -4.31
N ARG A 3 11.34 16.00 -4.81
CA ARG A 3 12.52 16.18 -3.94
C ARG A 3 12.41 17.37 -2.98
N GLU A 4 11.45 18.26 -3.19
CA GLU A 4 11.24 19.45 -2.36
C GLU A 4 10.17 19.25 -1.27
N GLY A 5 9.55 18.07 -1.21
CA GLY A 5 8.51 17.79 -0.22
C GLY A 5 7.09 18.04 -0.73
N ASP A 6 6.90 18.46 -1.99
CA ASP A 6 5.57 18.70 -2.52
C ASP A 6 4.90 17.40 -2.95
N TYR A 7 3.61 17.29 -2.66
CA TYR A 7 2.77 16.27 -3.26
C TYR A 7 2.66 16.50 -4.76
N VAL A 8 3.14 15.53 -5.53
CA VAL A 8 2.99 15.52 -6.98
C VAL A 8 1.50 15.33 -7.27
N GLN A 9 0.89 16.28 -7.99
CA GLN A 9 -0.46 16.09 -8.51
C GLN A 9 -0.44 14.87 -9.43
N THR A 10 -1.17 13.83 -9.06
CA THR A 10 -1.26 12.63 -9.90
C THR A 10 -2.19 12.91 -11.08
N GLY A 11 -2.12 12.06 -12.11
CA GLY A 11 -2.94 12.23 -13.32
C GLY A 11 -4.45 12.26 -13.03
N GLU A 12 -4.87 11.62 -11.94
CA GLU A 12 -6.26 11.50 -11.51
C GLU A 12 -6.80 12.78 -10.86
N HIS A 13 -5.95 13.64 -10.27
CA HIS A 13 -6.41 14.80 -9.50
C HIS A 13 -7.12 15.84 -10.38
N ARG A 14 -6.49 16.20 -11.49
CA ARG A 14 -6.94 17.29 -12.36
C ARG A 14 -8.34 17.08 -12.94
N PRO A 15 -8.69 15.91 -13.53
CA PRO A 15 -10.06 15.69 -14.03
C PRO A 15 -11.11 15.71 -12.92
N LEU A 16 -10.80 15.22 -11.72
CA LEU A 16 -11.71 15.25 -10.57
C LEU A 16 -11.96 16.67 -10.07
N GLN A 17 -10.90 17.46 -9.90
CA GLN A 17 -11.01 18.87 -9.53
C GLN A 17 -11.80 19.66 -10.57
N ALA A 18 -11.55 19.43 -11.86
CA ALA A 18 -12.30 20.07 -12.95
C ALA A 18 -13.79 19.69 -12.96
N ALA A 19 -14.13 18.50 -12.48
CA ALA A 19 -15.51 18.05 -12.30
C ALA A 19 -16.16 18.55 -10.99
N GLY A 20 -15.42 19.31 -10.16
CA GLY A 20 -15.94 19.93 -8.94
C GLY A 20 -15.78 19.08 -7.66
N PHE A 21 -14.94 18.04 -7.68
CA PHE A 21 -14.64 17.25 -6.49
C PHE A 21 -13.53 17.88 -5.66
N ALA A 22 -13.67 17.82 -4.33
CA ALA A 22 -12.53 17.94 -3.43
C ALA A 22 -11.66 16.68 -3.57
N VAL A 23 -10.34 16.86 -3.70
CA VAL A 23 -9.38 15.76 -3.85
C VAL A 23 -8.40 15.79 -2.69
N PHE A 24 -8.33 14.69 -1.96
CA PHE A 24 -7.43 14.53 -0.82
C PHE A 24 -6.53 13.32 -1.06
N THR A 25 -5.23 13.51 -0.86
CA THR A 25 -4.21 12.45 -0.99
C THR A 25 -3.50 12.31 0.35
N VAL A 26 -3.33 11.07 0.80
CA VAL A 26 -2.68 10.77 2.07
C VAL A 26 -1.56 9.76 1.86
N ASP A 27 -0.40 10.07 2.41
CA ASP A 27 0.65 9.08 2.62
C ASP A 27 0.30 8.30 3.90
N HIS A 28 -0.23 7.09 3.72
CA HIS A 28 -0.53 6.17 4.81
C HIS A 28 0.76 5.53 5.37
N ARG A 29 0.70 4.90 6.55
CA ARG A 29 1.82 4.16 7.15
C ARG A 29 2.44 3.18 6.14
N GLY A 30 3.77 3.18 6.07
CA GLY A 30 4.53 2.41 5.08
C GLY A 30 4.78 3.12 3.74
N THR A 31 4.23 4.31 3.53
CA THR A 31 4.56 5.10 2.33
C THR A 31 6.03 5.55 2.39
N PRO A 32 6.85 5.25 1.38
CA PRO A 32 8.27 5.61 1.40
C PRO A 32 8.52 7.11 1.49
N GLY A 33 9.61 7.49 2.18
CA GLY A 33 10.09 8.88 2.21
C GLY A 33 9.82 9.63 3.51
N HIS A 34 9.32 8.94 4.53
CA HIS A 34 9.02 9.49 5.86
C HIS A 34 9.97 8.95 6.95
N GLY A 35 11.06 8.29 6.55
CA GLY A 35 12.08 7.72 7.43
C GLY A 35 11.88 6.22 7.65
N VAL A 36 12.97 5.54 8.06
CA VAL A 36 12.99 4.07 8.19
C VAL A 36 11.87 3.55 9.08
N ASP A 37 11.59 4.21 10.20
CA ASP A 37 10.56 3.78 11.15
C ASP A 37 9.14 3.85 10.57
N PHE A 38 8.90 4.71 9.58
CA PHE A 38 7.64 4.80 8.87
C PHE A 38 7.57 3.81 7.69
N ASP A 39 8.66 3.68 6.94
CA ASP A 39 8.77 2.80 5.77
C ASP A 39 8.61 1.32 6.17
N VAL A 40 9.10 0.90 7.34
CA VAL A 40 8.98 -0.49 7.82
C VAL A 40 7.56 -0.90 8.21
N LEU A 41 6.62 0.05 8.28
CA LEU A 41 5.20 -0.22 8.54
C LEU A 41 4.43 -0.62 7.26
N ALA A 42 5.12 -0.75 6.13
CA ALA A 42 4.51 -1.17 4.88
C ALA A 42 3.92 -2.58 4.98
N GLU A 43 2.60 -2.65 4.89
CA GLU A 43 1.81 -3.88 4.93
C GLU A 43 0.64 -3.74 3.94
N MET A 44 0.32 -4.81 3.22
CA MET A 44 -0.89 -4.86 2.39
C MET A 44 -2.08 -5.30 3.23
N ASP A 45 -3.21 -4.60 3.09
CA ASP A 45 -4.46 -4.87 3.83
C ASP A 45 -4.38 -4.64 5.36
N GLY A 46 -3.28 -4.05 5.83
CA GLY A 46 -3.00 -3.87 7.26
C GLY A 46 -3.42 -2.50 7.79
N LEU A 47 -2.51 -1.91 8.55
CA LEU A 47 -2.66 -0.60 9.19
C LEU A 47 -2.85 0.56 8.20
N GLU A 48 -2.43 0.40 6.94
CA GLU A 48 -2.67 1.42 5.90
C GLU A 48 -4.16 1.71 5.72
N ILE A 49 -5.03 0.72 5.87
CA ILE A 49 -6.48 0.91 5.69
C ILE A 49 -7.05 1.74 6.83
N ASP A 50 -6.54 1.57 8.06
CA ASP A 50 -6.96 2.39 9.20
C ASP A 50 -6.65 3.86 8.94
N ASP A 51 -5.53 4.16 8.29
CA ASP A 51 -5.15 5.53 7.95
C ASP A 51 -6.08 6.11 6.87
N ILE A 52 -6.48 5.30 5.89
CA ILE A 52 -7.45 5.70 4.87
C ILE A 52 -8.84 5.97 5.49
N VAL A 53 -9.29 5.13 6.42
CA VAL A 53 -10.55 5.33 7.16
C VAL A 53 -10.47 6.55 8.07
N ALA A 54 -9.34 6.75 8.75
CA ALA A 54 -9.11 7.92 9.59
C ALA A 54 -9.12 9.22 8.76
N ALA A 55 -8.53 9.20 7.56
CA ALA A 55 -8.59 10.31 6.61
C ALA A 55 -10.05 10.62 6.20
N ALA A 56 -10.84 9.60 5.84
CA ALA A 56 -12.26 9.80 5.52
C ALA A 56 -13.06 10.36 6.70
N THR A 57 -12.82 9.83 7.91
CA THR A 57 -13.45 10.31 9.15
C THR A 57 -13.10 11.77 9.42
N TYR A 58 -11.84 12.14 9.23
CA TYR A 58 -11.39 13.52 9.35
C TYR A 58 -12.10 14.43 8.33
N LEU A 59 -12.15 14.03 7.06
CA LEU A 59 -12.83 14.79 6.01
C LEU A 59 -14.32 14.96 6.30
N ALA A 60 -15.01 13.93 6.79
CA ALA A 60 -16.42 14.00 7.17
C ALA A 60 -16.70 15.03 8.28
N GLY A 61 -15.68 15.38 9.09
CA GLY A 61 -15.80 16.41 10.12
C GLY A 61 -15.61 17.85 9.62
N LEU A 62 -15.22 18.06 8.36
CA LEU A 62 -14.98 19.39 7.81
C LEU A 62 -16.27 20.01 7.26
N PRO A 63 -16.58 21.28 7.58
CA PRO A 63 -17.84 21.91 7.21
C PRO A 63 -18.02 22.11 5.69
N GLU A 64 -16.93 22.13 4.93
CA GLU A 64 -16.93 22.22 3.47
C GLU A 64 -17.08 20.87 2.75
N ILE A 65 -17.09 19.75 3.48
CA ILE A 65 -17.21 18.40 2.92
C ILE A 65 -18.61 17.84 3.19
N ASP A 66 -19.18 17.20 2.17
CA ASP A 66 -20.42 16.44 2.27
C ASP A 66 -20.09 15.00 2.66
N ASP A 67 -20.35 14.64 3.92
CA ASP A 67 -20.01 13.35 4.50
C ASP A 67 -20.68 12.16 3.80
N ALA A 68 -21.87 12.36 3.22
CA ALA A 68 -22.60 11.35 2.47
C ALA A 68 -22.02 11.08 1.06
N ARG A 69 -21.03 11.86 0.62
CA ARG A 69 -20.41 11.80 -0.72
C ARG A 69 -18.90 11.60 -0.71
N ILE A 70 -18.36 11.00 0.35
CA ILE A 70 -16.95 10.62 0.42
C ILE A 70 -16.73 9.28 -0.31
N SER A 71 -15.77 9.24 -1.23
CA SER A 71 -15.41 8.05 -2.01
C SER A 71 -13.91 7.80 -1.96
N VAL A 72 -13.52 6.53 -2.01
CA VAL A 72 -12.11 6.11 -2.11
C VAL A 72 -11.77 5.75 -3.55
N LEU A 73 -10.63 6.22 -4.05
CA LEU A 73 -10.12 5.91 -5.38
C LEU A 73 -8.69 5.42 -5.29
N GLY A 74 -8.34 4.37 -6.03
CA GLY A 74 -6.96 3.91 -6.08
C GLY A 74 -6.57 3.18 -7.36
N THR A 75 -5.29 3.33 -7.70
CA THR A 75 -4.66 2.74 -8.89
C THR A 75 -3.64 1.67 -8.48
N SER A 76 -3.57 0.53 -9.17
CA SER A 76 -2.62 -0.56 -8.89
C SER A 76 -2.74 -1.09 -7.45
N ARG A 77 -1.68 -1.02 -6.62
CA ARG A 77 -1.76 -1.33 -5.18
C ARG A 77 -2.85 -0.53 -4.48
N GLY A 78 -3.02 0.74 -4.85
CA GLY A 78 -4.09 1.59 -4.31
C GLY A 78 -5.49 1.08 -4.67
N GLY A 79 -5.66 0.37 -5.78
CA GLY A 79 -6.94 -0.26 -6.13
C GLY A 79 -7.29 -1.41 -5.17
N TYR A 80 -6.29 -2.13 -4.67
CA TYR A 80 -6.49 -3.11 -3.60
C TYR A 80 -6.83 -2.40 -2.28
N THR A 81 -6.06 -1.38 -1.90
CA THR A 81 -6.32 -0.55 -0.71
C THR A 81 -7.73 0.05 -0.72
N ALA A 82 -8.21 0.55 -1.86
CA ALA A 82 -9.57 1.08 -2.02
C ALA A 82 -10.65 0.00 -1.86
N LEU A 83 -10.42 -1.20 -2.40
CA LEU A 83 -11.31 -2.35 -2.21
C LEU A 83 -11.34 -2.77 -0.74
N SER A 84 -10.18 -2.92 -0.10
CA SER A 84 -10.04 -3.27 1.31
C SER A 84 -10.73 -2.26 2.22
N ALA A 85 -10.55 -0.96 1.96
CA ALA A 85 -11.22 0.10 2.72
C ALA A 85 -12.75 0.01 2.61
N LEU A 86 -13.28 -0.24 1.40
CA LEU A 86 -14.72 -0.42 1.18
C LEU A 86 -15.26 -1.66 1.91
N VAL A 87 -14.53 -2.78 1.87
CA VAL A 87 -14.96 -4.04 2.48
C VAL A 87 -14.92 -3.94 4.01
N ARG A 88 -13.89 -3.30 4.57
CA ARG A 88 -13.69 -3.21 6.02
C ARG A 88 -14.64 -2.20 6.67
N GLU A 89 -14.87 -1.06 6.04
CA GLU A 89 -15.70 0.03 6.59
C GLU A 89 -16.71 0.56 5.55
N PRO A 90 -17.68 -0.27 5.11
CA PRO A 90 -18.58 0.08 4.01
C PRO A 90 -19.45 1.32 4.28
N SER A 91 -19.71 1.64 5.54
CA SER A 91 -20.48 2.83 5.94
C SER A 91 -19.72 4.14 5.75
N CYS A 92 -18.39 4.10 5.61
CA CYS A 92 -17.57 5.31 5.42
C CYS A 92 -17.60 5.83 3.97
N TRP A 93 -18.09 5.02 3.01
CA TRP A 93 -17.87 5.27 1.59
C TRP A 93 -19.19 5.30 0.83
N HIS A 94 -19.38 6.37 0.04
CA HIS A 94 -20.42 6.44 -0.97
C HIS A 94 -20.16 5.43 -2.10
N CYS A 95 -18.90 5.34 -2.55
CA CYS A 95 -18.44 4.30 -3.48
C CYS A 95 -16.91 4.15 -3.43
N ALA A 96 -16.41 3.08 -4.05
CA ALA A 96 -14.98 2.90 -4.33
C ALA A 96 -14.71 2.81 -5.83
N VAL A 97 -13.65 3.46 -6.30
CA VAL A 97 -13.20 3.44 -7.69
C VAL A 97 -11.86 2.71 -7.77
N LEU A 98 -11.85 1.59 -8.49
CA LEU A 98 -10.70 0.68 -8.54
C LEU A 98 -10.09 0.70 -9.96
N ILE A 99 -8.89 1.24 -10.10
CA ILE A 99 -8.22 1.41 -11.40
C ILE A 99 -7.07 0.42 -11.51
N THR A 100 -7.16 -0.53 -12.44
CA THR A 100 -6.11 -1.57 -12.67
C THR A 100 -5.58 -2.21 -11.39
N GLY A 101 -6.46 -2.48 -10.42
CA GLY A 101 -6.08 -2.90 -9.08
C GLY A 101 -5.52 -4.32 -8.98
N LEU A 102 -4.73 -4.56 -7.94
CA LEU A 102 -4.21 -5.88 -7.56
C LEU A 102 -5.22 -6.61 -6.65
N TYR A 103 -6.13 -7.41 -7.20
CA TYR A 103 -7.21 -8.02 -6.38
C TYR A 103 -6.88 -9.41 -5.83
N ASP A 104 -5.80 -10.04 -6.30
CA ASP A 104 -5.30 -11.31 -5.77
C ASP A 104 -3.77 -11.22 -5.58
N PRO A 105 -3.31 -10.72 -4.42
CA PRO A 105 -1.88 -10.62 -4.13
C PRO A 105 -1.23 -12.00 -4.02
N THR A 106 -1.98 -13.05 -3.65
CA THR A 106 -1.44 -14.41 -3.55
C THR A 106 -1.11 -14.95 -4.94
N LEU A 107 -2.01 -14.75 -5.90
CA LEU A 107 -1.78 -15.11 -7.30
C LEU A 107 -0.59 -14.36 -7.88
N LEU A 108 -0.45 -13.06 -7.59
CA LEU A 108 0.71 -12.29 -8.04
C LEU A 108 2.02 -12.86 -7.48
N VAL A 109 2.08 -13.09 -6.16
CA VAL A 109 3.27 -13.67 -5.52
C VAL A 109 3.60 -15.06 -6.08
N ALA A 110 2.58 -15.87 -6.34
CA ALA A 110 2.76 -17.18 -6.97
C ALA A 110 3.29 -17.07 -8.41
N ALA A 111 2.77 -16.12 -9.19
CA ALA A 111 3.23 -15.85 -10.55
C ALA A 111 4.70 -15.36 -10.55
N GLU A 112 5.07 -14.42 -9.67
CA GLU A 112 6.44 -13.94 -9.58
C GLU A 112 7.44 -15.02 -9.15
N ARG A 113 7.01 -15.99 -8.34
CA ARG A 113 7.85 -17.14 -7.95
C ARG A 113 8.09 -18.13 -9.09
N THR A 114 7.16 -18.23 -10.03
CA THR A 114 7.21 -19.21 -11.13
C THR A 114 7.80 -18.62 -12.40
N ALA A 115 7.55 -17.34 -12.67
CA ALA A 115 8.11 -16.59 -13.78
C ALA A 115 8.30 -15.12 -13.35
N PRO A 116 9.44 -14.77 -12.74
CA PRO A 116 9.68 -13.41 -12.28
C PRO A 116 9.61 -12.43 -13.46
N GLY A 117 8.86 -11.34 -13.29
CA GLY A 117 8.81 -10.26 -14.27
C GLY A 117 10.19 -9.59 -14.46
N PRO A 118 10.39 -8.81 -15.53
CA PRO A 118 11.69 -8.20 -15.84
C PRO A 118 12.20 -7.23 -14.76
N SER A 119 11.30 -6.74 -13.89
CA SER A 119 11.61 -5.85 -12.77
C SER A 119 11.99 -6.58 -11.47
N CYS A 120 11.80 -7.90 -11.41
CA CYS A 120 12.15 -8.68 -10.22
C CYS A 120 13.67 -8.91 -10.20
N PRO A 121 14.39 -8.57 -9.12
CA PRO A 121 15.81 -8.88 -9.02
C PRO A 121 16.00 -10.41 -9.17
N PRO A 122 17.06 -10.86 -9.85
CA PRO A 122 17.27 -12.28 -10.08
C PRO A 122 17.25 -13.03 -8.75
N ILE A 123 16.39 -14.04 -8.65
CA ILE A 123 16.30 -14.90 -7.46
C ILE A 123 17.70 -15.48 -7.22
N PRO A 124 18.34 -15.22 -6.06
CA PRO A 124 19.62 -15.80 -5.76
C PRO A 124 19.51 -17.32 -5.84
N ASN A 125 20.35 -17.93 -6.68
CA ASN A 125 20.31 -19.36 -6.96
C ASN A 125 20.39 -20.15 -5.64
N SER A 126 19.30 -20.79 -5.23
CA SER A 126 19.20 -21.54 -3.96
C SER A 126 20.11 -22.78 -3.92
N SER A 127 20.78 -23.08 -5.03
CA SER A 127 21.79 -24.14 -5.18
C SER A 127 23.12 -23.86 -4.44
N ARG A 128 23.33 -22.64 -3.91
CA ARG A 128 24.45 -22.36 -2.99
C ARG A 128 23.97 -22.14 -1.57
N ARG A 129 23.17 -23.07 -1.04
CA ARG A 129 23.26 -23.38 0.39
C ARG A 129 24.58 -24.09 0.60
N THR A 130 25.70 -23.34 0.62
CA THR A 130 26.94 -23.86 1.18
C THR A 130 26.58 -24.36 2.55
N SER A 131 26.66 -25.67 2.74
CA SER A 131 26.56 -26.33 4.02
C SER A 131 27.30 -25.46 5.04
N ARG A 132 26.57 -24.83 5.96
CA ARG A 132 27.20 -24.32 7.17
C ARG A 132 27.99 -25.51 7.75
N PRO A 133 29.31 -25.38 8.01
CA PRO A 133 30.02 -26.45 8.67
C PRO A 133 29.26 -26.78 9.95
N GLY A 134 28.95 -28.06 10.13
CA GLY A 134 28.20 -28.55 11.28
C GLY A 134 28.80 -27.99 12.56
N PHE A 135 27.94 -27.46 13.42
CA PHE A 135 28.29 -27.11 14.78
C PHE A 135 28.67 -28.42 15.50
N SER A 136 29.97 -28.69 15.58
CA SER A 136 30.52 -29.79 16.39
C SER A 136 30.33 -29.41 17.87
N PRO A 137 29.64 -30.23 18.68
CA PRO A 137 29.58 -29.98 20.12
C PRO A 137 30.99 -30.20 20.68
N ARG A 138 31.58 -29.15 21.27
CA ARG A 138 32.82 -29.27 22.03
C ARG A 138 32.54 -30.16 23.24
N ASN A 139 33.24 -31.29 23.31
CA ASN A 139 33.40 -32.04 24.56
C ASN A 139 34.00 -31.10 25.61
N GLY A 140 33.31 -30.97 26.74
CA GLY A 140 33.84 -30.30 27.92
C GLY A 140 34.81 -31.23 28.64
N ASP A 141 36.07 -30.84 28.70
CA ASP A 141 36.98 -31.28 29.76
C ASP A 141 36.62 -30.54 31.05
N ARG A 142 36.11 -31.26 32.05
CA ARG A 142 36.44 -31.14 33.47
C ARG A 142 36.22 -32.47 34.17
#